data_AF-A0A5P2CUX4-F1
#
_entry.id   AF-A0A5P2CUX4-F1
#
_cell.length_a   1.000
_cell.length_b   1.000
_cell.length_c   1.000
_cell.angle_alpha   90.00
_cell.angle_beta   90.00
_cell.angle_gamma   90.00
#
_symmetry.space_group_name_H-M   'P 1'
#
loop_
_entity.id
_entity.type
_entity.pdbx_description
1 polymer ?
#
loop_
_entity_poly.entity_id
_entity_poly.type
_entity_poly.pdbx_seq_one_letter_code
_entity_poly.pdbx_strand_id
1 'polypeptide(L)'
;MNLSSNGVPIPFTPELFGPLRRSADLLGTRDAGALRERLHADGYLYLPGLLDRAEVLRLRGRYFSLFPPGLLAPGSSPEDGVFSGRVPEGVPEYGVAGHPAYAFVRSEPFDQFVANPALSELAGQLLDAKAEMLPRRILRHFHRGTRRASRAHVDFDYMDKGSPRVVTFWIPVGDCKPPTGALVYLEGSHRLAPEEYAPLRDTTDRPGDRRQICHDLELTARTLGRRWLYADFAAGDVMVHLPRVIHASLDTTTDTMRLSVDTRFVRSDDSPDPRWLRPWSADDGA
;
A
#
# COMPACT_ATOMS: atom_id res chain seq x y z
N MET A 1 9.26 -20.57 -0.37
CA MET A 1 9.08 -19.34 0.43
C MET A 1 7.77 -19.50 1.19
N ASN A 2 7.76 -19.32 2.50
CA ASN A 2 6.53 -19.42 3.29
C ASN A 2 5.89 -18.03 3.34
N LEU A 3 4.80 -17.85 2.60
CA LEU A 3 4.01 -16.63 2.60
C LEU A 3 2.66 -16.89 3.27
N SER A 4 2.10 -15.86 3.87
CA SER A 4 0.75 -15.87 4.42
C SER A 4 0.12 -14.48 4.30
N SER A 5 -1.19 -14.41 4.45
CA SER A 5 -1.93 -13.15 4.67
C SER A 5 -2.96 -13.37 5.74
N ASN A 6 -2.98 -12.54 6.78
CA ASN A 6 -3.87 -12.69 7.93
C ASN A 6 -3.73 -14.08 8.60
N GLY A 7 -2.51 -14.64 8.59
CA GLY A 7 -2.21 -15.95 9.14
C GLY A 7 -2.63 -17.13 8.26
N VAL A 8 -3.31 -16.90 7.13
CA VAL A 8 -3.65 -17.95 6.15
C VAL A 8 -2.46 -18.15 5.22
N PRO A 9 -1.84 -19.35 5.21
CA PRO A 9 -0.72 -19.64 4.31
C PRO A 9 -1.15 -19.54 2.84
N ILE A 10 -0.27 -19.04 1.98
CA ILE A 10 -0.44 -19.08 0.52
C ILE A 10 0.81 -19.67 -0.13
N PRO A 11 0.71 -20.76 -0.92
CA PRO A 11 1.84 -21.33 -1.63
C PRO A 11 2.42 -20.35 -2.66
N PHE A 12 3.73 -20.10 -2.58
CA PHE A 12 4.43 -19.26 -3.56
C PHE A 12 4.82 -20.09 -4.78
N THR A 13 3.87 -20.31 -5.69
CA THR A 13 4.04 -21.12 -6.91
C THR A 13 3.66 -20.33 -8.17
N PRO A 14 4.14 -20.72 -9.37
CA PRO A 14 3.82 -20.02 -10.63
C PRO A 14 2.32 -20.00 -10.99
N GLU A 15 1.53 -20.92 -10.45
CA GLU A 15 0.09 -20.99 -10.66
C GLU A 15 -0.67 -19.94 -9.83
N LEU A 16 -0.12 -19.51 -8.70
CA LEU A 16 -0.73 -18.51 -7.81
C LEU A 16 -0.04 -17.15 -7.90
N PHE A 17 1.20 -17.08 -8.37
CA PHE A 17 1.99 -15.85 -8.43
C PHE A 17 2.60 -15.58 -9.80
N GLY A 18 2.67 -14.30 -10.15
CA GLY A 18 3.38 -13.79 -11.34
C GLY A 18 4.17 -12.52 -11.01
N PRO A 19 5.23 -12.18 -11.75
CA PRO A 19 5.92 -10.92 -11.53
C PRO A 19 5.07 -9.72 -12.01
N LEU A 20 5.11 -8.61 -11.27
CA LEU A 20 4.63 -7.32 -11.76
C LEU A 20 5.45 -6.88 -12.97
N ARG A 21 4.77 -6.33 -13.97
CA ARG A 21 5.43 -5.70 -15.10
C ARG A 21 6.04 -4.37 -14.66
N ARG A 22 7.37 -4.25 -14.77
CA ARG A 22 8.08 -2.98 -14.56
C ARG A 22 7.64 -1.98 -15.63
N SER A 23 7.44 -0.73 -15.23
CA SER A 23 7.10 0.40 -16.10
C SER A 23 8.19 1.48 -16.07
N ALA A 24 9.42 1.09 -15.73
CA ALA A 24 10.58 1.99 -15.65
C ALA A 24 11.00 2.53 -17.03
N ASP A 25 10.70 1.80 -18.09
CA ASP A 25 10.89 2.20 -19.49
C ASP A 25 10.06 3.44 -19.87
N LEU A 26 9.00 3.73 -19.10
CA LEU A 26 8.16 4.92 -19.27
C LEU A 26 8.67 6.11 -18.44
N LEU A 27 9.63 5.89 -17.54
CA LEU A 27 10.24 6.97 -16.77
C LEU A 27 11.18 7.77 -17.68
N GLY A 28 10.89 9.06 -17.86
CA GLY A 28 11.70 9.98 -18.65
C GLY A 28 11.29 10.15 -20.11
N THR A 29 10.31 9.39 -20.62
CA THR A 29 9.85 9.48 -22.02
C THR A 29 9.06 10.76 -22.32
N ARG A 30 8.69 11.54 -21.29
CA ARG A 30 7.73 12.68 -21.35
C ARG A 30 6.38 12.32 -22.01
N ASP A 31 6.09 11.03 -22.16
CA ASP A 31 4.88 10.53 -22.81
C ASP A 31 3.83 10.13 -21.77
N ALA A 32 3.00 11.10 -21.39
CA ALA A 32 1.87 10.88 -20.48
C ALA A 32 0.81 9.92 -21.09
N GLY A 33 0.72 9.83 -22.42
CA GLY A 33 -0.18 8.91 -23.11
C GLY A 33 0.20 7.46 -22.82
N ALA A 34 1.47 7.10 -23.03
CA ALA A 34 1.98 5.76 -22.77
C ALA A 34 1.82 5.33 -21.28
N LEU A 35 2.01 6.25 -20.33
CA LEU A 35 1.77 5.99 -18.91
C LEU A 35 0.31 5.64 -18.63
N ARG A 36 -0.64 6.40 -19.18
CA ARG A 36 -2.08 6.14 -19.05
C ARG A 36 -2.49 4.84 -19.73
N GLU A 37 -2.00 4.59 -20.94
CA GLU A 37 -2.26 3.34 -21.66
C GLU A 37 -1.80 2.13 -20.85
N ARG A 38 -0.59 2.17 -20.27
CA ARG A 38 -0.07 1.12 -19.39
C ARG A 38 -0.94 0.97 -18.13
N LEU A 39 -1.28 2.06 -17.45
CA LEU A 39 -2.12 2.05 -16.25
C LEU A 39 -3.50 1.42 -16.53
N HIS A 40 -4.15 1.77 -17.64
CA HIS A 40 -5.45 1.21 -18.00
C HIS A 40 -5.36 -0.24 -18.50
N ALA A 41 -4.29 -0.59 -19.20
CA ALA A 41 -4.04 -1.95 -19.64
C ALA A 41 -3.87 -2.89 -18.43
N ASP A 42 -2.98 -2.55 -17.50
CA ASP A 42 -2.53 -3.47 -16.45
C ASP A 42 -3.27 -3.25 -15.12
N GLY A 43 -3.93 -2.10 -14.95
CA GLY A 43 -4.60 -1.67 -13.71
C GLY A 43 -3.66 -0.99 -12.72
N TYR A 44 -2.37 -0.93 -13.04
CA TYR A 44 -1.30 -0.41 -12.20
C TYR A 44 -0.10 0.09 -13.00
N LEU A 45 0.82 0.77 -12.31
CA LEU A 45 2.19 1.06 -12.74
C LEU A 45 3.16 0.71 -11.63
N TYR A 46 4.14 -0.16 -11.92
CA TYR A 46 5.28 -0.40 -11.03
C TYR A 46 6.48 0.43 -11.52
N LEU A 47 6.83 1.46 -10.76
CA LEU A 47 7.84 2.48 -11.09
C LEU A 47 9.03 2.36 -10.13
N PRO A 48 9.99 1.46 -10.41
CA PRO A 48 11.12 1.24 -9.53
C PRO A 48 12.08 2.43 -9.56
N GLY A 49 12.56 2.85 -8.39
CA GLY A 49 13.52 3.95 -8.25
C GLY A 49 13.00 5.33 -8.68
N LEU A 50 11.69 5.57 -8.68
CA LEU A 50 11.11 6.89 -8.98
C LEU A 50 11.55 7.96 -7.96
N LEU A 51 11.69 7.57 -6.69
CA LEU A 51 12.12 8.44 -5.60
C LEU A 51 13.58 8.17 -5.24
N ASP A 52 14.25 9.21 -4.71
CA ASP A 52 15.59 9.05 -4.16
C ASP A 52 15.57 8.08 -2.97
N ARG A 53 16.34 6.99 -3.12
CA ARG A 53 16.40 5.92 -2.11
C ARG A 53 16.86 6.45 -0.75
N ALA A 54 17.82 7.37 -0.73
CA ALA A 54 18.38 7.87 0.52
C ALA A 54 17.37 8.77 1.27
N GLU A 55 16.56 9.56 0.56
CA GLU A 55 15.44 10.31 1.15
C GLU A 55 14.38 9.38 1.75
N VAL A 56 14.03 8.29 1.04
CA VAL A 56 13.07 7.29 1.56
C VAL A 56 13.60 6.63 2.83
N LEU A 57 14.88 6.25 2.87
CA LEU A 57 15.50 5.65 4.06
C LEU A 57 15.67 6.66 5.21
N ARG A 58 15.98 7.93 4.93
CA ARG A 58 15.96 9.00 5.94
C ARG A 58 14.58 9.14 6.58
N LEU A 59 13.51 9.13 5.80
CA LEU A 59 12.14 9.17 6.32
C LEU A 59 11.86 7.95 7.23
N ARG A 60 12.28 6.76 6.79
CA ARG A 60 12.20 5.52 7.56
C ARG A 60 12.88 5.65 8.92
N GLY A 61 14.12 6.14 8.93
CA GLY A 61 14.89 6.38 10.14
C GLY A 61 14.23 7.38 11.09
N ARG A 62 13.69 8.48 10.54
CA ARG A 62 12.93 9.47 11.32
C ARG A 62 11.71 8.84 12.01
N TYR A 63 10.95 8.02 11.30
CA TYR A 63 9.80 7.32 11.87
C TYR A 63 10.19 6.38 13.00
N PHE A 64 11.16 5.48 12.78
CA PHE A 64 11.55 4.50 13.79
C PHE A 64 12.25 5.13 15.00
N SER A 65 12.86 6.31 14.85
CA SER A 65 13.45 7.07 15.95
C SER A 65 12.40 7.65 16.91
N LEU A 66 11.11 7.68 16.53
CA LEU A 66 10.03 8.11 17.41
C LEU A 66 9.62 7.06 18.45
N PHE A 67 10.04 5.81 18.28
CA PHE A 67 9.68 4.74 19.21
C PHE A 67 10.61 4.74 20.43
N PRO A 68 10.09 4.38 21.61
CA PRO A 68 10.93 4.20 22.79
C PRO A 68 11.94 3.05 22.56
N PRO A 69 13.05 3.03 23.34
CA PRO A 69 14.02 1.96 23.28
C PRO A 69 13.38 0.58 23.41
N GLY A 70 13.87 -0.38 22.62
CA GLY A 70 13.46 -1.77 22.69
C GLY A 70 12.57 -2.26 21.54
N LEU A 71 12.02 -1.38 20.70
CA LEU A 71 11.36 -1.82 19.44
C LEU A 71 12.39 -2.35 18.44
N LEU A 72 13.49 -1.62 18.27
CA LEU A 72 14.56 -1.96 17.33
C LEU A 72 15.54 -2.97 17.95
N ALA A 73 16.06 -3.88 17.12
CA ALA A 73 17.07 -4.85 17.53
C ALA A 73 18.36 -4.12 17.98
N PRO A 74 19.03 -4.58 19.06
CA PRO A 74 20.28 -3.98 19.51
C PRO A 74 21.33 -3.95 18.39
N GLY A 75 22.02 -2.82 18.25
CA GLY A 75 23.05 -2.63 17.21
C GLY A 75 22.53 -2.33 15.80
N SER A 76 21.20 -2.33 15.58
CA SER A 76 20.63 -1.85 14.31
C SER A 76 20.43 -0.33 14.32
N SER A 77 20.47 0.27 13.13
CA SER A 77 20.06 1.66 12.96
C SER A 77 18.53 1.77 12.82
N PRO A 78 17.93 2.94 13.13
CA PRO A 78 16.52 3.18 12.85
C PRO A 78 16.12 2.98 11.38
N GLU A 79 17.03 3.26 10.44
CA GLU A 79 16.78 3.07 9.00
C GLU A 79 16.66 1.59 8.64
N ASP A 80 17.36 0.68 9.32
CA ASP A 80 17.22 -0.75 9.08
C ASP A 80 15.81 -1.24 9.48
N GLY A 81 15.25 -0.67 10.55
CA GLY A 81 13.92 -1.02 11.07
C GLY A 81 13.82 -2.51 11.40
N VAL A 82 14.85 -3.08 12.03
CA VAL A 82 14.89 -4.49 12.42
C VAL A 82 14.16 -4.64 13.76
N PHE A 83 13.10 -5.46 13.78
CA PHE A 83 12.30 -5.70 14.96
C PHE A 83 13.06 -6.54 15.99
N SER A 84 13.16 -6.04 17.21
CA SER A 84 13.80 -6.72 18.35
C SER A 84 13.09 -8.01 18.78
N GLY A 85 11.85 -8.22 18.34
CA GLY A 85 10.97 -9.29 18.82
C GLY A 85 9.99 -8.87 19.91
N ARG A 86 10.08 -7.62 20.40
CA ARG A 86 9.18 -7.07 21.42
C ARG A 86 8.69 -5.68 21.04
N VAL A 87 7.42 -5.41 21.30
CA VAL A 87 6.89 -4.05 21.30
C VAL A 87 7.08 -3.50 22.72
N PRO A 88 7.71 -2.33 22.91
CA PRO A 88 7.88 -1.75 24.24
C PRO A 88 6.55 -1.51 24.95
N GLU A 89 6.55 -1.63 26.28
CA GLU A 89 5.38 -1.30 27.09
C GLU A 89 5.03 0.18 26.98
N GLY A 90 3.74 0.51 27.10
CA GLY A 90 3.25 1.88 27.05
C GLY A 90 3.16 2.49 25.64
N VAL A 91 3.53 1.78 24.57
CA VAL A 91 3.21 2.20 23.20
C VAL A 91 1.69 2.10 23.01
N PRO A 92 0.99 3.21 22.69
CA PRO A 92 -0.45 3.19 22.49
C PRO A 92 -0.88 2.29 21.32
N GLU A 93 -2.19 2.11 21.13
CA GLU A 93 -2.70 1.39 19.97
C GLU A 93 -2.20 2.01 18.66
N TYR A 94 -1.92 1.16 17.67
CA TYR A 94 -1.35 1.60 16.41
C TYR A 94 -2.20 2.69 15.73
N GLY A 95 -1.59 3.83 15.44
CA GLY A 95 -2.18 4.86 14.58
C GLY A 95 -3.29 5.70 15.22
N VAL A 96 -3.51 5.59 16.53
CA VAL A 96 -4.38 6.51 17.29
C VAL A 96 -3.57 7.61 17.98
N ALA A 97 -4.24 8.63 18.52
CA ALA A 97 -3.59 9.74 19.21
C ALA A 97 -2.61 9.24 20.29
N GLY A 98 -1.38 9.76 20.27
CA GLY A 98 -0.29 9.35 21.16
C GLY A 98 0.65 8.28 20.56
N HIS A 99 0.22 7.51 19.55
CA HIS A 99 1.11 6.56 18.87
C HIS A 99 2.06 7.27 17.88
N PRO A 100 3.33 6.85 17.75
CA PRO A 100 4.28 7.44 16.80
C PRO A 100 3.76 7.61 15.36
N ALA A 101 3.04 6.63 14.83
CA ALA A 101 2.40 6.72 13.50
C ALA A 101 1.39 7.87 13.36
N TYR A 102 0.57 8.13 14.40
CA TYR A 102 -0.41 9.22 14.37
C TYR A 102 0.29 10.58 14.35
N ALA A 103 1.33 10.75 15.17
CA ALA A 103 2.13 11.97 15.19
C ALA A 103 2.92 12.14 13.88
N PHE A 104 3.50 11.06 13.35
CA PHE A 104 4.37 11.13 12.18
C PHE A 104 3.65 11.61 10.92
N VAL A 105 2.42 11.14 10.64
CA VAL A 105 1.65 11.59 9.46
C VAL A 105 1.18 13.04 9.54
N ARG A 106 1.42 13.71 10.68
CA ARG A 106 1.14 15.13 10.95
C ARG A 106 2.44 15.94 11.15
N SER A 107 3.59 15.35 10.85
CA SER A 107 4.90 15.96 11.05
C SER A 107 5.42 16.59 9.75
N GLU A 108 6.19 17.66 9.88
CA GLU A 108 6.84 18.33 8.75
C GLU A 108 7.69 17.39 7.87
N PRO A 109 8.53 16.47 8.43
CA PRO A 109 9.23 15.48 7.62
C PRO A 109 8.34 14.65 6.71
N PHE A 110 7.17 14.25 7.20
CA PHE A 110 6.21 13.47 6.43
C PHE A 110 5.54 14.34 5.35
N ASP A 111 5.14 15.56 5.71
CA ASP A 111 4.56 16.52 4.79
C ASP A 111 5.50 16.83 3.62
N GLN A 112 6.79 17.07 3.89
CA GLN A 112 7.81 17.29 2.87
C GLN A 112 7.97 16.08 1.94
N PHE A 113 7.96 14.86 2.50
CA PHE A 113 8.10 13.64 1.71
C PHE A 113 6.94 13.41 0.73
N VAL A 114 5.69 13.54 1.21
CA VAL A 114 4.52 13.33 0.34
C VAL A 114 4.29 14.49 -0.63
N ALA A 115 4.88 15.67 -0.35
CA ALA A 115 4.89 16.83 -1.24
C ALA A 115 5.97 16.75 -2.34
N ASN A 116 6.65 15.60 -2.50
CA ASN A 116 7.63 15.42 -3.55
C ASN A 116 7.00 15.71 -4.94
N PRO A 117 7.57 16.66 -5.73
CA PRO A 117 6.99 17.07 -7.01
C PRO A 117 6.73 15.91 -7.97
N ALA A 118 7.61 14.90 -7.99
CA ALA A 118 7.48 13.74 -8.86
C ALA A 118 6.15 12.98 -8.65
N LEU A 119 5.61 12.96 -7.42
CA LEU A 119 4.33 12.31 -7.12
C LEU A 119 3.16 13.11 -7.73
N SER A 120 3.14 14.43 -7.52
CA SER A 120 2.08 15.31 -8.04
C SER A 120 2.11 15.44 -9.56
N GLU A 121 3.30 15.51 -10.16
CA GLU A 121 3.49 15.56 -11.62
C GLU A 121 3.00 14.26 -12.26
N LEU A 122 3.39 13.10 -11.72
CA LEU A 122 2.91 11.81 -12.19
C LEU A 122 1.39 11.70 -12.04
N ALA A 123 0.82 12.10 -10.91
CA ALA A 123 -0.62 12.07 -10.71
C ALA A 123 -1.36 12.94 -11.76
N GLY A 124 -0.84 14.14 -12.05
CA GLY A 124 -1.41 15.01 -13.08
C GLY A 124 -1.35 14.42 -14.49
N GLN A 125 -0.25 13.74 -14.83
CA GLN A 125 -0.13 13.00 -16.09
C GLN A 125 -1.15 11.86 -16.18
N LEU A 126 -1.31 11.08 -15.12
CA LEU A 126 -2.22 9.92 -15.11
C LEU A 126 -3.70 10.31 -15.13
N LEU A 127 -4.07 11.41 -14.46
CA LEU A 127 -5.43 11.90 -14.40
C LEU A 127 -5.81 12.85 -15.55
N ASP A 128 -4.84 13.20 -16.38
CA ASP A 128 -4.96 14.14 -17.50
C ASP A 128 -5.61 15.47 -17.08
N ALA A 129 -5.17 15.99 -15.94
CA ALA A 129 -5.66 17.22 -15.33
C ALA A 129 -4.72 17.67 -14.20
N LYS A 130 -4.96 18.85 -13.65
CA LYS A 130 -4.40 19.22 -12.35
C LYS A 130 -4.89 18.21 -11.31
N ALA A 131 -3.96 17.61 -10.58
CA ALA A 131 -4.25 16.62 -9.55
C ALA A 131 -4.01 17.18 -8.15
N GLU A 132 -4.83 16.75 -7.20
CA GLU A 132 -4.73 17.10 -5.78
C GLU A 132 -4.63 15.83 -4.95
N MET A 133 -3.65 15.81 -4.03
CA MET A 133 -3.53 14.74 -3.04
C MET A 133 -4.62 14.91 -1.98
N LEU A 134 -5.33 13.83 -1.68
CA LEU A 134 -6.33 13.82 -0.61
C LEU A 134 -5.66 13.96 0.77
N PRO A 135 -6.26 14.71 1.72
CA PRO A 135 -5.71 14.89 3.07
C PRO A 135 -5.45 13.59 3.85
N ARG A 136 -6.24 12.53 3.58
CA ARG A 136 -6.08 11.22 4.20
C ARG A 136 -4.86 10.48 3.62
N ARG A 137 -3.71 10.65 4.26
CA ARG A 137 -2.42 10.00 3.93
C ARG A 137 -2.13 8.92 4.96
N ILE A 138 -2.12 7.67 4.53
CA ILE A 138 -2.06 6.52 5.44
C ILE A 138 -0.61 6.07 5.57
N LEU A 139 -0.15 5.87 6.80
CA LEU A 139 1.09 5.15 7.10
C LEU A 139 0.72 3.74 7.55
N ARG A 140 1.51 2.74 7.15
CA ARG A 140 1.31 1.36 7.57
C ARG A 140 2.61 0.74 8.06
N HIS A 141 2.62 0.28 9.30
CA HIS A 141 3.77 -0.34 9.97
C HIS A 141 3.40 -1.75 10.45
N PHE A 142 4.15 -2.76 9.98
CA PHE A 142 3.97 -4.16 10.39
C PHE A 142 5.30 -4.79 10.78
N HIS A 143 5.26 -5.66 11.78
CA HIS A 143 6.38 -6.49 12.20
C HIS A 143 5.93 -7.96 12.27
N ARG A 144 6.86 -8.92 12.39
CA ARG A 144 6.52 -10.35 12.44
C ARG A 144 5.56 -10.78 13.56
N GLY A 145 5.38 -9.95 14.58
CA GLY A 145 4.42 -10.17 15.67
C GLY A 145 3.00 -9.67 15.35
N THR A 146 2.82 -8.82 14.32
CA THR A 146 1.52 -8.20 14.02
C THR A 146 0.50 -9.23 13.53
N ARG A 147 0.94 -10.25 12.77
CA ARG A 147 0.11 -11.36 12.22
C ARG A 147 -1.22 -10.89 11.60
N ARG A 148 -1.19 -9.74 10.94
CA ARG A 148 -2.33 -9.14 10.24
C ARG A 148 -1.83 -8.53 8.94
N ALA A 149 -2.68 -8.57 7.93
CA ALA A 149 -2.43 -8.01 6.62
C ALA A 149 -3.70 -7.37 6.05
N SER A 150 -3.54 -6.54 5.03
CA SER A 150 -4.68 -6.08 4.23
C SER A 150 -5.25 -7.28 3.48
N ARG A 151 -6.54 -7.57 3.70
CA ARG A 151 -7.28 -8.60 2.97
C ARG A 151 -7.44 -8.20 1.51
N ALA A 152 -7.83 -9.13 0.64
CA ALA A 152 -8.21 -8.80 -0.72
C ALA A 152 -9.35 -7.76 -0.69
N HIS A 153 -9.16 -6.64 -1.38
CA HIS A 153 -10.13 -5.57 -1.49
C HIS A 153 -9.87 -4.72 -2.74
N VAL A 154 -10.81 -3.84 -3.05
CA VAL A 154 -10.63 -2.73 -3.99
C VAL A 154 -10.73 -1.43 -3.21
N ASP A 155 -9.89 -0.45 -3.54
CA ASP A 155 -9.92 0.86 -2.88
C ASP A 155 -11.29 1.54 -3.07
N PHE A 156 -11.94 1.35 -4.22
CA PHE A 156 -13.23 1.97 -4.56
C PHE A 156 -14.32 1.71 -3.52
N ASP A 157 -14.35 0.52 -2.91
CA ASP A 157 -15.37 0.17 -1.90
C ASP A 157 -15.24 0.96 -0.61
N TYR A 158 -14.05 1.49 -0.35
CA TYR A 158 -13.85 2.43 0.72
C TYR A 158 -14.31 3.82 0.25
N MET A 159 -13.98 4.25 -0.97
CA MET A 159 -14.16 5.61 -1.49
C MET A 159 -15.29 5.80 -2.53
N ASP A 160 -16.42 5.16 -2.29
CA ASP A 160 -17.57 5.11 -3.21
C ASP A 160 -18.53 6.33 -3.18
N LYS A 161 -18.22 7.40 -2.43
CA LYS A 161 -19.07 8.62 -2.32
C LYS A 161 -18.50 9.84 -3.05
N GLY A 162 -17.40 9.69 -3.78
CA GLY A 162 -16.77 10.75 -4.58
C GLY A 162 -16.57 10.35 -6.04
N SER A 163 -15.74 11.12 -6.75
CA SER A 163 -15.32 10.79 -8.11
C SER A 163 -14.64 9.42 -8.15
N PRO A 164 -14.98 8.55 -9.12
CA PRO A 164 -14.26 7.30 -9.35
C PRO A 164 -12.89 7.52 -10.03
N ARG A 165 -12.57 8.73 -10.47
CA ARG A 165 -11.31 9.09 -11.13
C ARG A 165 -10.23 9.42 -10.10
N VAL A 166 -9.83 8.38 -9.39
CA VAL A 166 -8.79 8.41 -8.36
C VAL A 166 -7.61 7.55 -8.82
N VAL A 167 -6.40 7.92 -8.45
CA VAL A 167 -5.24 7.02 -8.50
C VAL A 167 -4.63 6.89 -7.11
N THR A 168 -4.36 5.65 -6.70
CA THR A 168 -3.71 5.36 -5.42
C THR A 168 -2.24 5.10 -5.64
N PHE A 169 -1.41 5.76 -4.84
CA PHE A 169 0.02 5.58 -4.80
C PHE A 169 0.36 4.83 -3.52
N TRP A 170 1.10 3.74 -3.65
CA TRP A 170 1.69 2.99 -2.56
C TRP A 170 3.21 3.07 -2.65
N ILE A 171 3.83 3.50 -1.56
CA ILE A 171 5.27 3.77 -1.51
C ILE A 171 5.87 2.92 -0.37
N PRO A 172 6.72 1.92 -0.67
CA PRO A 172 7.49 1.23 0.35
C PRO A 172 8.54 2.18 0.95
N VAL A 173 8.47 2.39 2.26
CA VAL A 173 9.42 3.23 3.01
C VAL A 173 10.48 2.31 3.62
N GLY A 174 11.31 1.75 2.74
CA GLY A 174 12.24 0.66 3.04
C GLY A 174 12.15 -0.46 1.99
N ASP A 175 13.10 -1.38 1.98
CA ASP A 175 12.98 -2.57 1.14
C ASP A 175 11.83 -3.45 1.61
N CYS A 176 11.02 -3.95 0.67
CA CYS A 176 9.75 -4.61 0.94
C CYS A 176 9.52 -5.76 -0.03
N LYS A 177 10.30 -6.83 0.14
CA LYS A 177 10.10 -8.10 -0.57
C LYS A 177 8.84 -8.82 -0.07
N PRO A 178 8.31 -9.83 -0.78
CA PRO A 178 7.09 -10.52 -0.36
C PRO A 178 7.07 -10.98 1.11
N PRO A 179 8.14 -11.58 1.69
CA PRO A 179 8.16 -11.98 3.11
C PRO A 179 8.14 -10.81 4.10
N THR A 180 8.43 -9.59 3.65
CA THR A 180 8.37 -8.38 4.49
C THR A 180 6.94 -7.86 4.60
N GLY A 181 5.95 -8.46 3.94
CA GLY A 181 4.55 -8.02 3.99
C GLY A 181 4.19 -7.01 2.89
N ALA A 182 4.78 -7.20 1.71
CA ALA A 182 4.54 -6.39 0.52
C ALA A 182 3.09 -6.46 0.04
N LEU A 183 2.67 -5.50 -0.79
CA LEU A 183 1.42 -5.60 -1.51
C LEU A 183 1.52 -6.61 -2.66
N VAL A 184 0.39 -7.23 -2.96
CA VAL A 184 0.18 -8.10 -4.12
C VAL A 184 -1.11 -7.68 -4.84
N TYR A 185 -1.12 -7.83 -6.16
CA TYR A 185 -2.21 -7.34 -7.02
C TYR A 185 -2.78 -8.47 -7.85
N LEU A 186 -4.10 -8.67 -7.86
CA LEU A 186 -4.69 -9.76 -8.62
C LEU A 186 -4.71 -9.40 -10.12
N GLU A 187 -4.06 -10.23 -10.92
CA GLU A 187 -3.82 -10.03 -12.36
C GLU A 187 -5.11 -9.69 -13.11
N GLY A 188 -5.15 -8.54 -13.81
CA GLY A 188 -6.28 -8.11 -14.63
C GLY A 188 -7.60 -7.87 -13.88
N SER A 189 -7.58 -7.85 -12.54
CA SER A 189 -8.79 -7.78 -11.72
C SER A 189 -9.55 -6.45 -11.80
N HIS A 190 -8.89 -5.38 -12.23
CA HIS A 190 -9.53 -4.07 -12.46
C HIS A 190 -10.59 -4.09 -13.57
N ARG A 191 -10.62 -5.15 -14.38
CA ARG A 191 -11.61 -5.38 -15.45
C ARG A 191 -12.76 -6.28 -15.01
N LEU A 192 -12.69 -6.87 -13.81
CA LEU A 192 -13.76 -7.73 -13.30
C LEU A 192 -14.97 -6.90 -12.88
N ALA A 193 -16.15 -7.40 -13.19
CA ALA A 193 -17.40 -6.87 -12.68
C ALA A 193 -17.54 -7.23 -11.19
N PRO A 194 -18.13 -6.37 -10.34
CA PRO A 194 -18.31 -6.65 -8.91
C PRO A 194 -18.99 -7.97 -8.60
N GLU A 195 -19.90 -8.41 -9.46
CA GLU A 195 -20.66 -9.66 -9.33
C GLU A 195 -19.76 -10.90 -9.41
N GLU A 196 -18.62 -10.82 -10.11
CA GLU A 196 -17.69 -11.96 -10.26
C GLU A 196 -16.96 -12.29 -8.96
N TYR A 197 -16.69 -11.30 -8.12
CA TYR A 197 -16.03 -11.49 -6.81
C TYR A 197 -16.96 -11.28 -5.62
N ALA A 198 -18.22 -10.90 -5.83
CA ALA A 198 -19.20 -10.74 -4.75
C ALA A 198 -19.38 -12.02 -3.90
N PRO A 199 -19.43 -13.25 -4.47
CA PRO A 199 -19.58 -14.47 -3.67
C PRO A 199 -18.42 -14.73 -2.71
N LEU A 200 -17.22 -14.22 -3.00
CA LEU A 200 -16.07 -14.37 -2.10
C LEU A 200 -16.26 -13.63 -0.77
N ARG A 201 -17.13 -12.61 -0.73
CA ARG A 201 -17.43 -11.83 0.48
C ARG A 201 -18.12 -12.64 1.57
N ASP A 202 -18.69 -13.78 1.21
CA ASP A 202 -19.28 -14.71 2.17
C ASP A 202 -18.20 -15.57 2.87
N THR A 203 -16.98 -15.63 2.30
CA THR A 203 -15.82 -16.30 2.90
C THR A 203 -14.87 -15.28 3.53
N THR A 204 -15.30 -14.74 4.67
CA THR A 204 -14.57 -13.69 5.38
C THR A 204 -14.48 -13.99 6.87
N ASP A 205 -13.38 -13.57 7.49
CA ASP A 205 -13.21 -13.53 8.94
C ASP A 205 -13.73 -12.20 9.55
N ARG A 206 -14.38 -11.35 8.72
CA ARG A 206 -15.06 -10.11 9.12
C ARG A 206 -16.44 -9.97 8.46
N PRO A 207 -17.44 -10.76 8.85
CA PRO A 207 -18.75 -10.79 8.18
C PRO A 207 -19.52 -9.47 8.18
N GLY A 208 -19.21 -8.55 9.11
CA GLY A 208 -19.83 -7.22 9.18
C GLY A 208 -19.19 -6.17 8.25
N ASP A 209 -18.02 -6.43 7.67
CA ASP A 209 -17.33 -5.47 6.80
C ASP A 209 -17.37 -5.92 5.35
N ARG A 210 -18.35 -5.41 4.61
CA ARG A 210 -18.52 -5.74 3.19
C ARG A 210 -17.42 -5.14 2.30
N ARG A 211 -16.59 -4.20 2.75
CA ARG A 211 -15.56 -3.57 1.91
C ARG A 211 -14.39 -4.51 1.59
N GLN A 212 -14.27 -5.60 2.35
CA GLN A 212 -13.28 -6.64 2.12
C GLN A 212 -13.89 -7.74 1.24
N ILE A 213 -13.08 -8.25 0.32
CA ILE A 213 -13.47 -9.34 -0.58
C ILE A 213 -13.24 -10.68 0.11
N CYS A 214 -12.01 -10.95 0.53
CA CYS A 214 -11.67 -12.21 1.18
C CYS A 214 -10.32 -12.09 1.91
N HIS A 215 -10.15 -12.83 3.00
CA HIS A 215 -8.88 -12.93 3.72
C HIS A 215 -7.97 -14.04 3.18
N ASP A 216 -8.55 -15.05 2.52
CA ASP A 216 -7.85 -16.15 1.88
C ASP A 216 -7.47 -15.79 0.44
N LEU A 217 -6.18 -15.52 0.24
CA LEU A 217 -5.63 -15.13 -1.05
C LEU A 217 -5.56 -16.30 -2.03
N GLU A 218 -5.37 -17.54 -1.56
CA GLU A 218 -5.36 -18.72 -2.44
C GLU A 218 -6.75 -18.97 -3.00
N LEU A 219 -7.77 -18.98 -2.12
CA LEU A 219 -9.17 -19.12 -2.52
C LEU A 219 -9.55 -18.03 -3.53
N THR A 220 -9.19 -16.78 -3.25
CA THR A 220 -9.46 -15.64 -4.15
C THR A 220 -8.87 -15.88 -5.54
N ALA A 221 -7.58 -16.26 -5.62
CA ALA A 221 -6.89 -16.51 -6.88
C ALA A 221 -7.52 -17.67 -7.67
N ARG A 222 -7.84 -18.77 -6.99
CA ARG A 222 -8.42 -19.97 -7.62
C ARG A 222 -9.84 -19.71 -8.12
N THR A 223 -10.69 -19.10 -7.30
CA THR A 223 -12.08 -18.80 -7.66
C THR A 223 -12.16 -17.86 -8.87
N LEU A 224 -11.27 -16.86 -8.95
CA LEU A 224 -11.27 -15.89 -10.05
C LEU A 224 -10.40 -16.32 -11.24
N GLY A 225 -9.67 -17.43 -11.12
CA GLY A 225 -8.77 -17.93 -12.16
C GLY A 225 -7.69 -16.90 -12.53
N ARG A 226 -7.04 -16.31 -11.53
CA ARG A 226 -6.01 -15.26 -11.67
C ARG A 226 -4.83 -15.52 -10.75
N ARG A 227 -3.70 -14.84 -11.00
CA ARG A 227 -2.51 -14.88 -10.15
C ARG A 227 -2.35 -13.58 -9.36
N TRP A 228 -1.69 -13.67 -8.22
CA TRP A 228 -1.19 -12.53 -7.47
C TRP A 228 0.13 -12.05 -8.05
N LEU A 229 0.13 -10.81 -8.54
CA LEU A 229 1.30 -10.14 -9.06
C LEU A 229 2.13 -9.56 -7.92
N TYR A 230 3.44 -9.82 -7.93
CA TYR A 230 4.37 -9.38 -6.89
C TYR A 230 5.64 -8.75 -7.48
N ALA A 231 6.36 -8.01 -6.65
CA ALA A 231 7.73 -7.59 -6.92
C ALA A 231 8.57 -7.65 -5.63
N ASP A 232 9.88 -7.73 -5.79
CA ASP A 232 10.84 -7.40 -4.73
C ASP A 232 10.96 -5.87 -4.66
N PHE A 233 9.99 -5.21 -4.03
CA PHE A 233 10.00 -3.75 -3.92
C PHE A 233 11.20 -3.27 -3.09
N ALA A 234 11.75 -2.13 -3.47
CA ALA A 234 12.87 -1.48 -2.80
C ALA A 234 12.51 -0.05 -2.37
N ALA A 235 13.23 0.47 -1.37
CA ALA A 235 13.14 1.90 -1.07
C ALA A 235 13.51 2.73 -2.32
N GLY A 236 12.61 3.66 -2.68
CA GLY A 236 12.69 4.45 -3.91
C GLY A 236 11.61 4.08 -4.94
N ASP A 237 11.02 2.88 -4.83
CA ASP A 237 9.97 2.44 -5.73
C ASP A 237 8.65 3.16 -5.45
N VAL A 238 7.80 3.28 -6.47
CA VAL A 238 6.41 3.72 -6.34
C VAL A 238 5.51 2.77 -7.11
N MET A 239 4.42 2.36 -6.48
CA MET A 239 3.36 1.59 -7.11
C MET A 239 2.13 2.46 -7.25
N VAL A 240 1.60 2.62 -8.46
CA VAL A 240 0.34 3.31 -8.71
C VAL A 240 -0.72 2.31 -9.13
N HIS A 241 -1.96 2.47 -8.69
CA HIS A 241 -3.04 1.60 -9.13
C HIS A 241 -4.41 2.29 -9.23
N LEU A 242 -5.25 1.74 -10.09
CA LEU A 242 -6.65 2.13 -10.23
C LEU A 242 -7.47 1.64 -9.04
N PRO A 243 -8.54 2.36 -8.64
CA PRO A 243 -9.28 2.06 -7.40
C PRO A 243 -10.03 0.72 -7.45
N ARG A 244 -10.18 0.12 -8.64
CA ARG A 244 -10.88 -1.16 -8.84
C ARG A 244 -9.96 -2.37 -8.96
N VAL A 245 -8.63 -2.21 -8.93
CA VAL A 245 -7.75 -3.39 -8.91
C VAL A 245 -7.86 -4.09 -7.56
N ILE A 246 -8.12 -5.39 -7.57
CA ILE A 246 -8.12 -6.20 -6.36
C ILE A 246 -6.67 -6.33 -5.91
N HIS A 247 -6.40 -5.92 -4.67
CA HIS A 247 -5.08 -6.02 -4.07
C HIS A 247 -5.18 -6.41 -2.60
N ALA A 248 -4.08 -6.91 -2.06
CA ALA A 248 -3.93 -7.36 -0.69
C ALA A 248 -2.51 -7.10 -0.21
N SER A 249 -2.23 -7.36 1.06
CA SER A 249 -0.85 -7.48 1.54
C SER A 249 -0.56 -8.87 2.08
N LEU A 250 0.71 -9.21 2.10
CA LEU A 250 1.21 -10.38 2.80
C LEU A 250 1.49 -10.03 4.27
N ASP A 251 1.62 -11.05 5.11
CA ASP A 251 2.11 -10.91 6.47
C ASP A 251 3.63 -10.66 6.45
N THR A 252 4.10 -9.80 7.35
CA THR A 252 5.53 -9.69 7.63
C THR A 252 5.97 -10.95 8.38
N THR A 253 6.90 -11.71 7.81
CA THR A 253 7.48 -12.92 8.43
C THR A 253 8.97 -12.78 8.72
N THR A 254 9.57 -11.64 8.35
CA THR A 254 10.97 -11.30 8.59
C THR A 254 11.14 -10.38 9.80
N ASP A 255 12.38 -10.23 10.26
CA ASP A 255 12.72 -9.26 11.31
C ASP A 255 12.69 -7.82 10.82
N THR A 256 13.00 -7.59 9.54
CA THR A 256 12.79 -6.27 8.92
C THR A 256 11.31 -5.91 8.94
N MET A 257 10.97 -4.78 9.58
CA MET A 257 9.60 -4.28 9.67
C MET A 257 9.16 -3.62 8.37
N ARG A 258 7.91 -3.87 7.97
CA ARG A 258 7.28 -3.18 6.85
C ARG A 258 6.92 -1.77 7.26
N LEU A 259 7.28 -0.80 6.43
CA LEU A 259 6.77 0.56 6.50
C LEU A 259 6.35 0.98 5.09
N SER A 260 5.15 1.55 4.95
CA SER A 260 4.69 2.09 3.67
C SER A 260 3.79 3.30 3.86
N VAL A 261 3.68 4.07 2.79
CA VAL A 261 2.77 5.23 2.69
C VAL A 261 1.78 4.99 1.56
N ASP A 262 0.51 5.26 1.82
CA ASP A 262 -0.58 5.21 0.86
C ASP A 262 -1.19 6.62 0.69
N THR A 263 -1.08 7.20 -0.50
CA THR A 263 -1.69 8.49 -0.86
C THR A 263 -2.64 8.33 -2.04
N ARG A 264 -3.66 9.18 -2.13
CA ARG A 264 -4.58 9.17 -3.26
C ARG A 264 -4.65 10.55 -3.88
N PHE A 265 -4.75 10.57 -5.21
CA PHE A 265 -4.89 11.79 -5.99
C PHE A 265 -6.20 11.76 -6.75
N VAL A 266 -6.85 12.92 -6.79
CA VAL A 266 -8.06 13.20 -7.57
C VAL A 266 -7.80 14.39 -8.48
N ARG A 267 -8.65 14.60 -9.48
CA ARG A 267 -8.59 15.83 -10.29
C ARG A 267 -9.07 17.01 -9.44
N SER A 268 -8.48 18.19 -9.60
CA SER A 268 -8.92 19.42 -8.91
C SER A 268 -10.35 19.84 -9.26
N ASP A 269 -10.86 19.40 -10.42
CA ASP A 269 -12.23 19.68 -10.89
C ASP A 269 -13.26 18.62 -10.43
N ASP A 270 -12.81 17.57 -9.73
CA ASP A 270 -13.67 16.50 -9.23
C ASP A 270 -14.10 16.72 -7.78
N SER A 271 -15.25 16.13 -7.41
CA SER A 271 -15.69 16.06 -6.02
C SER A 271 -15.05 14.85 -5.33
N PRO A 272 -14.13 15.06 -4.37
CA PRO A 272 -13.54 13.96 -3.61
C PRO A 272 -14.56 13.35 -2.65
N ASP A 273 -14.33 12.09 -2.27
CA ASP A 273 -15.12 11.47 -1.22
C ASP A 273 -14.86 12.17 0.12
N PRO A 274 -15.90 12.68 0.81
CA PRO A 274 -15.74 13.48 2.02
C PRO A 274 -15.05 12.73 3.17
N ARG A 275 -15.05 11.39 3.17
CA ARG A 275 -14.35 10.57 4.17
C ARG A 275 -12.82 10.63 4.02
N TRP A 276 -12.30 11.03 2.86
CA TRP A 276 -10.86 11.20 2.59
C TRP A 276 -10.34 12.62 2.82
N LEU A 277 -11.20 13.55 3.23
CA LEU A 277 -10.84 14.95 3.47
C LEU A 277 -10.30 15.22 4.88
N ARG A 278 -10.18 14.18 5.71
CA ARG A 278 -9.62 14.27 7.06
C ARG A 278 -8.27 13.56 7.13
N PRO A 279 -7.31 14.08 7.91
CA PRO A 279 -6.06 13.37 8.20
C PRO A 279 -6.34 11.98 8.76
N TRP A 280 -5.50 11.00 8.40
CA TRP A 280 -5.66 9.61 8.81
C TRP A 280 -5.56 9.43 10.33
N SER A 281 -6.43 8.58 10.87
CA SER A 281 -6.32 7.93 12.17
C SER A 281 -6.70 6.45 12.00
N ALA A 282 -6.12 5.53 12.77
CA ALA A 282 -6.41 4.10 12.60
C ALA A 282 -7.80 3.69 13.14
N ASP A 283 -8.39 4.49 14.01
CA ASP A 283 -9.65 4.25 14.73
C ASP A 283 -10.87 4.95 14.11
N ASP A 284 -10.71 5.63 12.97
CA ASP A 284 -11.79 6.43 12.36
C ASP A 284 -12.75 5.61 11.47
N GLY A 285 -12.57 4.29 11.42
CA GLY A 285 -13.46 3.35 10.73
C GLY A 285 -13.41 3.40 9.20
N ALA A 286 -12.56 4.26 8.62
CA ALA A 286 -12.41 4.44 7.18
C ALA A 286 -11.30 3.57 6.58
#